data_AF-A0A9W5ART9-F1
#
_entry.id   AF-A0A9W5ART9-F1
#
_cell.length_a   1.000
_cell.length_b   1.000
_cell.length_c   1.000
_cell.angle_alpha   90.00
_cell.angle_beta   90.00
_cell.angle_gamma   90.00
#
_symmetry.space_group_name_H-M   'P 1'
#
loop_
_entity.id
_entity.type
_entity.pdbx_description
1 polymer ?
#
loop_
_entity_poly.entity_id
_entity_poly.type
_entity_poly.pdbx_seq_one_letter_code
_entity_poly.pdbx_strand_id
1 'polypeptide(L)'
;MKLITLQDLISEISTSELIELSDLEGKFTMDERVIEDANSDAVSFIASYILLPQSPTRLLKDICVDLTIVELKKRQNFPKASFEEKIKRAEELLLKMANKKLPIEEQRQDIDKPIIIQRAFKKNNTKTDWSKING
;
A
#
# COMPACT_ATOMS: atom_id res chain seq x y z
N MET A 1 -7.68 13.10 -10.39
CA MET A 1 -7.05 11.78 -10.66
C MET A 1 -7.43 10.89 -9.50
N LYS A 2 -7.99 9.71 -9.75
CA LYS A 2 -8.54 8.82 -8.71
C LYS A 2 -7.68 7.55 -8.65
N LEU A 3 -7.06 7.25 -7.50
CA LEU A 3 -6.24 6.05 -7.32
C LEU A 3 -7.08 4.80 -7.01
N ILE A 4 -8.26 5.01 -6.40
CA ILE A 4 -9.15 3.96 -5.90
C ILE A 4 -10.58 4.20 -6.39
N THR A 5 -11.40 3.17 -6.36
CA THR A 5 -12.83 3.19 -6.66
C THR A 5 -13.65 3.07 -5.38
N LEU A 6 -14.96 3.32 -5.46
CA LEU A 6 -15.87 3.06 -4.35
C LEU A 6 -15.85 1.58 -3.94
N GLN A 7 -15.70 0.68 -4.90
CA GLN A 7 -15.62 -0.76 -4.64
C GLN A 7 -14.40 -1.14 -3.80
N ASP A 8 -13.27 -0.44 -3.99
CA ASP A 8 -12.07 -0.66 -3.19
C ASP A 8 -12.33 -0.28 -1.72
N LEU A 9 -13.06 0.80 -1.45
CA LEU A 9 -13.47 1.19 -0.10
C LEU A 9 -14.42 0.17 0.53
N ILE A 10 -15.44 -0.28 -0.21
CA ILE A 10 -16.42 -1.28 0.27
C ILE A 10 -15.75 -2.64 0.55
N SER A 11 -14.63 -2.93 -0.12
CA SER A 11 -13.89 -4.17 0.14
C SER A 11 -13.11 -4.15 1.47
N GLU A 12 -12.78 -2.97 1.98
CA GLU A 12 -12.04 -2.78 3.23
C GLU A 12 -12.97 -2.50 4.42
N ILE A 13 -14.06 -1.74 4.20
CA ILE A 13 -15.06 -1.42 5.22
C ILE A 13 -16.47 -1.73 4.73
N SER A 14 -17.37 -2.06 5.64
CA SER A 14 -18.76 -2.38 5.29
C SER A 14 -19.48 -1.17 4.68
N THR A 15 -20.48 -1.41 3.82
CA THR A 15 -21.31 -0.33 3.24
C THR A 15 -21.99 0.51 4.33
N SER A 16 -22.42 -0.11 5.43
CA SER A 16 -23.01 0.61 6.57
C SER A 16 -22.01 1.54 7.24
N GLU A 17 -20.78 1.08 7.48
CA GLU A 17 -19.72 1.92 8.04
C GLU A 17 -19.37 3.07 7.08
N LEU A 18 -19.34 2.82 5.77
CA LEU A 18 -19.08 3.87 4.79
C LEU A 18 -20.22 4.91 4.73
N ILE A 19 -21.48 4.49 4.87
CA ILE A 19 -22.62 5.41 5.02
C ILE A 19 -22.41 6.27 6.27
N GLU A 20 -22.19 5.65 7.43
CA GLU A 20 -21.96 6.36 8.69
C GLU A 20 -20.79 7.33 8.61
N LEU A 21 -19.70 6.96 7.94
CA LEU A 21 -18.51 7.80 7.80
C LEU A 21 -18.69 8.95 6.80
N SER A 22 -19.53 8.77 5.79
CA SER A 22 -19.80 9.81 4.77
C SER A 22 -20.95 10.75 5.15
N ASP A 23 -21.83 10.33 6.05
CA ASP A 23 -23.01 11.08 6.44
C ASP A 23 -22.73 12.11 7.54
N LEU A 24 -22.34 13.32 7.12
CA LEU A 24 -22.06 14.44 8.03
C LEU A 24 -23.34 15.11 8.55
N GLU A 25 -24.49 14.85 7.93
CA GLU A 25 -25.76 15.55 8.19
C GLU A 25 -26.80 14.65 8.91
N GLY A 26 -26.49 13.38 9.16
CA GLY A 26 -27.40 12.44 9.83
C GLY A 26 -28.60 12.01 8.97
N LYS A 27 -28.42 11.94 7.65
CA LYS A 27 -29.43 11.54 6.67
C LYS A 27 -29.54 10.02 6.47
N PHE A 28 -28.63 9.25 7.04
CA PHE A 28 -28.49 7.80 6.88
C PHE A 28 -28.34 7.36 5.41
N THR A 29 -27.74 8.23 4.60
CA THR A 29 -27.48 8.01 3.17
C THR A 29 -26.02 8.27 2.88
N MET A 30 -25.45 7.52 1.94
CA MET A 30 -24.07 7.75 1.50
C MET A 30 -23.93 9.11 0.80
N ASP A 31 -23.01 9.96 1.26
CA ASP A 31 -22.65 11.20 0.55
C ASP A 31 -21.37 10.97 -0.27
N GLU A 32 -21.53 10.73 -1.57
CA GLU A 32 -20.42 10.51 -2.50
C GLU A 32 -19.46 11.70 -2.58
N ARG A 33 -19.92 12.94 -2.32
CA ARG A 33 -19.06 14.12 -2.36
C ARG A 33 -18.08 14.12 -1.20
N VAL A 34 -18.56 13.73 -0.01
CA VAL A 34 -17.70 13.59 1.18
C VAL A 34 -16.64 12.51 0.96
N ILE A 35 -17.02 11.41 0.30
CA ILE A 35 -16.08 10.34 -0.07
C ILE A 35 -15.06 10.82 -1.10
N GLU A 36 -15.49 11.55 -2.13
CA GLU A 36 -14.57 12.07 -3.16
C GLU A 36 -13.61 13.12 -2.59
N ASP A 37 -14.07 14.00 -1.70
CA ASP A 37 -13.23 14.97 -1.02
C ASP A 37 -12.20 14.27 -0.12
N ALA A 38 -12.61 13.25 0.65
CA ALA A 38 -11.69 12.48 1.49
C ALA A 38 -10.65 11.73 0.65
N ASN A 39 -11.05 11.18 -0.49
CA ASN A 39 -10.14 10.53 -1.43
C ASN A 39 -9.18 11.54 -2.07
N SER A 40 -9.65 12.74 -2.43
CA SER A 40 -8.80 13.81 -2.96
C SER A 40 -7.71 14.24 -1.95
N ASP A 41 -8.06 14.33 -0.67
CA ASP A 41 -7.10 14.63 0.39
C ASP A 41 -6.07 13.50 0.56
N ALA A 42 -6.51 12.24 0.54
CA ALA A 42 -5.63 11.08 0.60
C ALA A 42 -4.67 11.03 -0.59
N VAL A 43 -5.16 11.27 -1.81
CA VAL A 43 -4.35 11.36 -3.03
C VAL A 43 -3.34 12.50 -2.94
N SER A 44 -3.75 13.66 -2.42
CA SER A 44 -2.88 14.82 -2.24
C SER A 44 -1.77 14.53 -1.22
N PHE A 45 -2.09 13.82 -0.14
CA PHE A 45 -1.11 13.35 0.83
C PHE A 45 -0.09 12.42 0.17
N ILE A 46 -0.53 11.41 -0.58
CA ILE A 46 0.36 10.50 -1.31
C ILE A 46 1.24 11.27 -2.31
N ALA A 47 0.68 12.24 -3.03
CA ALA A 47 1.38 13.04 -4.02
C ALA A 47 2.51 13.90 -3.42
N SER A 48 2.49 14.16 -2.10
CA SER A 48 3.58 14.83 -1.41
C SER A 48 4.84 13.96 -1.27
N TYR A 49 4.72 12.63 -1.38
CA TYR A 49 5.83 11.68 -1.27
C TYR A 49 6.31 11.17 -2.63
N ILE A 50 5.38 10.92 -3.56
CA ILE A 50 5.66 10.25 -4.83
C ILE A 50 4.92 10.91 -5.99
N LEU A 51 5.49 10.80 -7.19
CA LEU A 51 4.76 11.11 -8.43
C LEU A 51 3.71 10.01 -8.65
N LEU A 52 2.45 10.41 -8.84
CA LEU A 52 1.36 9.46 -8.99
C LEU A 52 1.48 8.69 -10.32
N PRO A 53 1.51 7.35 -10.29
CA PRO A 53 1.63 6.52 -11.49
C PRO A 53 0.29 6.40 -12.23
N GLN A 54 0.33 6.03 -13.51
CA GLN A 54 -0.90 5.75 -14.27
C GLN A 54 -1.50 4.39 -13.88
N SER A 55 -0.64 3.41 -13.60
CA SER A 55 -1.06 2.06 -13.17
C SER A 55 -0.56 1.77 -11.74
N PRO A 56 -1.18 2.33 -10.69
CA PRO A 56 -0.71 2.15 -9.32
C PRO A 56 -0.69 0.68 -8.91
N THR A 57 0.33 0.28 -8.16
CA THR A 57 0.38 -1.06 -7.54
C THR A 57 -0.79 -1.26 -6.59
N ARG A 58 -1.19 -2.52 -6.39
CA ARG A 58 -2.19 -2.88 -5.37
C ARG A 58 -1.84 -2.30 -3.99
N LEU A 59 -0.58 -2.37 -3.58
CA LEU A 59 -0.13 -1.80 -2.31
C LEU A 59 -0.37 -0.28 -2.24
N LEU A 60 -0.14 0.46 -3.33
CA LEU A 60 -0.41 1.90 -3.36
C LEU A 60 -1.91 2.20 -3.29
N LYS A 61 -2.75 1.36 -3.90
CA LYS A 61 -4.21 1.45 -3.75
C LYS A 61 -4.65 1.19 -2.31
N ASP A 62 -4.12 0.13 -1.68
CA ASP A 62 -4.42 -0.21 -0.28
C ASP A 62 -4.04 0.96 0.66
N ILE A 63 -2.88 1.60 0.45
CA ILE A 63 -2.47 2.81 1.19
C ILE A 63 -3.48 3.95 0.97
N CYS A 64 -3.93 4.17 -0.26
CA CYS A 64 -4.91 5.21 -0.57
C CYS A 64 -6.27 4.94 0.07
N VAL A 65 -6.71 3.68 0.11
CA VAL A 65 -7.93 3.25 0.83
C VAL A 65 -7.81 3.58 2.31
N ASP A 66 -6.71 3.16 2.96
CA ASP A 66 -6.45 3.41 4.37
C ASP A 66 -6.48 4.91 4.71
N LEU A 67 -5.80 5.72 3.90
CA LEU A 67 -5.76 7.17 4.09
C LEU A 67 -7.13 7.81 3.83
N THR A 68 -7.89 7.33 2.85
CA THR A 68 -9.26 7.84 2.61
C THR A 68 -10.17 7.56 3.80
N ILE A 69 -10.08 6.37 4.40
CA ILE A 69 -10.83 6.01 5.62
C ILE A 69 -10.40 6.89 6.80
N VAL A 70 -9.10 7.18 6.94
CA VAL A 70 -8.60 8.12 7.95
C VAL A 70 -9.21 9.51 7.75
N GLU A 71 -9.25 10.01 6.52
CA GLU A 71 -9.82 11.32 6.19
C GLU A 71 -11.32 11.39 6.44
N LEU A 72 -12.06 10.31 6.20
CA LEU A 72 -13.47 10.19 6.59
C LEU A 72 -13.65 10.21 8.11
N LYS A 73 -12.84 9.43 8.85
CA LYS A 73 -12.87 9.39 10.32
C LYS A 73 -12.55 10.76 10.95
N LYS A 74 -11.61 11.51 10.37
CA LYS A 74 -11.31 12.89 10.80
C LYS A 74 -12.51 13.81 10.67
N ARG A 75 -13.24 13.74 9.54
CA ARG A 75 -14.46 14.54 9.30
C ARG A 75 -15.56 14.23 10.32
N GLN A 76 -15.65 12.96 10.75
CA GLN A 76 -16.54 12.52 11.82
C GLN A 76 -15.99 12.72 13.24
N ASN A 77 -14.93 13.51 13.41
CA ASN A 77 -14.35 13.85 14.71
C ASN A 77 -13.89 12.63 15.54
N PHE A 78 -13.50 11.53 14.89
CA PHE A 78 -12.91 10.39 15.59
C PHE A 78 -11.60 10.81 16.28
N PRO A 79 -11.28 10.26 17.46
CA PRO A 79 -10.05 10.58 18.17
C PRO A 79 -8.83 10.17 17.34
N LYS A 80 -7.82 11.04 17.27
CA LYS A 80 -6.59 10.80 16.47
C LYS A 80 -5.93 9.45 16.74
N ALA A 81 -5.95 9.01 18.00
CA ALA A 81 -5.41 7.72 18.41
C ALA A 81 -6.05 6.52 17.68
N SER A 82 -7.28 6.64 17.18
CA SER A 82 -7.99 5.57 16.46
C SER A 82 -7.44 5.28 15.06
N PHE A 83 -6.66 6.20 14.48
CA PHE A 83 -6.12 6.06 13.13
C PHE A 83 -4.65 6.47 13.00
N GLU A 84 -3.99 6.84 14.10
CA GLU A 84 -2.58 7.27 14.10
C GLU A 84 -1.64 6.17 13.57
N GLU A 85 -1.88 4.91 13.94
CA GLU A 85 -1.06 3.79 13.47
C GLU A 85 -1.18 3.57 11.96
N LYS A 86 -2.39 3.73 11.39
CA LYS A 86 -2.61 3.65 9.94
C LYS A 86 -1.84 4.74 9.20
N ILE A 87 -1.84 5.98 9.71
CA ILE A 87 -1.07 7.09 9.14
C ILE A 87 0.43 6.76 9.17
N LYS A 88 0.98 6.36 10.33
CA LYS A 88 2.42 6.04 10.47
C LYS A 88 2.85 4.94 9.51
N ARG A 89 2.05 3.87 9.40
CA ARG A 89 2.32 2.78 8.46
C ARG A 89 2.29 3.25 7.01
N ALA A 90 1.32 4.08 6.63
CA ALA A 90 1.24 4.66 5.31
C ALA A 90 2.48 5.53 4.99
N GLU A 91 2.88 6.40 5.92
CA GLU A 91 4.08 7.24 5.80
C GLU A 91 5.35 6.40 5.60
N GLU A 92 5.55 5.35 6.40
CA GLU A 92 6.70 4.46 6.27
C GLU A 92 6.77 3.78 4.90
N LEU A 93 5.62 3.33 4.39
CA LEU A 93 5.53 2.69 3.08
C LEU A 93 5.76 3.69 1.95
N LEU A 94 5.16 4.87 2.04
CA LEU A 94 5.34 5.96 1.08
C LEU A 94 6.79 6.45 1.04
N LEU A 95 7.47 6.52 2.20
CA LEU A 95 8.91 6.82 2.24
C LEU A 95 9.73 5.73 1.56
N LYS A 96 9.39 4.45 1.72
CA LYS A 96 10.07 3.36 0.99
C LYS A 96 9.82 3.45 -0.51
N MET A 97 8.61 3.82 -0.93
CA MET A 97 8.24 4.06 -2.33
C MET A 97 8.98 5.26 -2.94
N ALA A 98 9.04 6.39 -2.22
CA ALA A 98 9.79 7.58 -2.61
C ALA A 98 11.29 7.28 -2.80
N ASN A 99 11.85 6.43 -1.92
CA ASN A 99 13.22 5.95 -2.02
C ASN A 99 13.41 4.80 -3.03
N LYS A 100 12.40 4.50 -3.86
CA LYS A 100 12.41 3.43 -4.89
C LYS A 100 12.70 2.03 -4.35
N LYS A 101 12.52 1.80 -3.04
CA LYS A 101 12.65 0.47 -2.41
C LYS A 101 11.41 -0.39 -2.62
N LEU A 102 10.26 0.25 -2.87
CA LEU A 102 9.01 -0.39 -3.23
C LEU A 102 8.51 0.18 -4.57
N PRO A 103 7.97 -0.66 -5.47
CA PRO A 103 7.43 -0.18 -6.74
C PRO A 103 6.11 0.55 -6.52
N ILE A 104 5.93 1.65 -7.25
CA ILE A 104 4.70 2.45 -7.24
C ILE A 104 3.76 2.10 -8.40
N GLU A 105 4.31 1.64 -9.52
CA GLU A 105 3.58 1.26 -10.72
C GLU A 105 3.67 -0.26 -10.93
N GLU A 106 2.58 -0.87 -11.39
CA GLU A 106 2.59 -2.27 -11.79
C GLU A 106 3.55 -2.46 -12.96
N GLN A 107 4.58 -3.26 -12.72
CA GLN A 107 5.45 -3.70 -13.80
C GLN A 107 4.64 -4.70 -14.63
N ARG A 108 4.21 -4.28 -15.82
CA ARG A 108 3.78 -5.26 -16.84
C ARG A 108 4.97 -6.18 -17.04
N GLN A 109 4.78 -7.47 -16.76
CA GLN A 109 5.74 -8.50 -17.13
C GLN A 109 5.77 -8.58 -18.65
N ASP A 110 6.45 -7.65 -19.31
CA ASP A 110 6.92 -7.85 -20.66
C ASP A 110 8.08 -8.86 -20.58
N ILE A 111 7.72 -10.13 -20.43
CA ILE A 111 8.51 -11.31 -20.86
C ILE A 111 10.02 -11.22 -20.52
N ASP A 112 10.38 -10.74 -19.33
CA ASP A 112 11.77 -10.76 -18.91
C ASP A 112 12.15 -12.22 -18.65
N LYS A 113 12.95 -12.75 -19.57
CA LYS A 113 13.56 -14.08 -19.50
C LYS A 113 14.07 -14.31 -18.08
N PRO A 114 13.88 -15.50 -17.49
CA PRO A 114 14.35 -15.78 -16.14
C PRO A 114 15.83 -15.40 -16.03
N ILE A 115 16.14 -14.48 -15.11
CA ILE A 115 17.52 -14.12 -14.81
C ILE A 115 18.14 -15.35 -14.15
N ILE A 116 18.88 -16.13 -14.93
CA ILE A 116 19.68 -17.24 -14.42
C ILE A 116 20.83 -16.62 -13.64
N ILE A 117 20.63 -16.41 -12.34
CA ILE A 117 21.72 -16.05 -11.43
C ILE A 117 22.58 -17.30 -11.27
N GLN A 118 23.66 -17.41 -12.07
CA GLN A 118 24.69 -18.42 -11.84
C GLN A 118 25.36 -18.13 -10.49
N ARG A 119 24.84 -18.75 -9.43
CA ARG A 119 25.54 -18.81 -8.15
C ARG A 119 26.74 -19.72 -8.35
N ALA A 120 27.93 -19.15 -8.44
CA ALA A 120 29.16 -19.91 -8.37
C ALA A 120 29.22 -20.56 -6.99
N PHE A 121 28.95 -21.87 -6.91
CA PHE A 121 29.29 -22.64 -5.73
C PHE A 121 30.81 -22.56 -5.58
N LYS A 122 31.27 -21.84 -4.55
CA LYS A 122 32.68 -21.87 -4.16
C LYS A 122 32.96 -23.29 -3.67
N LYS A 123 33.47 -24.14 -4.57
CA LYS A 123 34.00 -25.46 -4.21
C LYS A 123 35.19 -25.20 -3.30
N ASN A 124 34.98 -25.27 -1.99
CA ASN A 124 36.08 -25.42 -1.06
C ASN A 124 36.70 -26.79 -1.35
N ASN A 125 37.79 -26.81 -2.11
CA ASN A 125 38.45 -28.02 -2.57
C ASN A 125 39.34 -28.60 -1.46
N THR A 126 38.78 -28.73 -0.25
CA THR A 126 39.39 -29.57 0.80
C THR A 126 39.08 -31.00 0.41
N LYS A 127 40.00 -31.63 -0.34
CA LYS A 127 40.03 -33.09 -0.47
C LYS A 127 40.12 -33.66 0.94
N THR A 128 39.02 -34.21 1.44
CA THR A 128 39.05 -35.03 2.66
C THR A 128 39.94 -36.23 2.38
N ASP A 129 41.07 -36.29 3.07
CA ASP A 129 41.99 -37.43 3.02
C ASP A 129 41.41 -38.57 3.86
N TRP A 130 40.76 -39.53 3.20
CA TRP A 130 40.12 -40.68 3.84
C TRP A 130 41.12 -41.72 4.35
N SER A 131 42.42 -41.58 4.05
CA SER A 131 43.45 -42.50 4.54
C SER A 131 43.66 -42.42 6.06
N LYS A 132 43.14 -41.39 6.73
CA LYS A 132 43.27 -41.18 8.18
C LYS A 132 42.09 -41.67 9.01
N ILE A 133 41.03 -42.19 8.39
CA ILE A 133 39.78 -42.53 9.10
C ILE A 133 39.72 -44.01 9.52
N ASN A 134 40.56 -44.88 8.95
CA ASN A 134 40.72 -46.25 9.42
C ASN A 134 42.19 -46.52 9.77
N GLY A 135 42.56 -46.14 10.99
CA GLY A 135 43.74 -46.62 11.72
C GLY A 135 43.30 -47.03 13.11
#